data_AF-A0A939AFI5-F1
#
_entry.id   AF-A0A939AFI5-F1
#
_cell.length_a   1.000
_cell.length_b   1.000
_cell.length_c   1.000
_cell.angle_alpha   90.00
_cell.angle_beta   90.00
_cell.angle_gamma   90.00
#
_symmetry.space_group_name_H-M   'P 1'
#
loop_
_entity.id
_entity.type
_entity.pdbx_description
1 polymer ?
#
loop_
_entity_poly.entity_id
_entity_poly.type
_entity_poly.pdbx_seq_one_letter_code
_entity_poly.pdbx_strand_id
1 'polypeptide(L)'
;MKVRVSPNSGSRGKANSVNRKKTIDMVTRLYVHIIQSGHEFTDQEISILYSLLLNLFRYVDVSWEMYVREIVESSYDIDEVLDYLNHHLNHLDKVQIILSLIVMAKKEQDYDISEITHILDLCRSFGLDGDAFIQLISHFEERTFTPVAVPYGQNISSVFGSIFTDYVLFGRDNSCHVRFRQVQVSGFEMFLTSVDNMLFIGTDSTSKVEINSRRLQTNILYLVHDTDQLAIGGVSFDSSILHKIFETREIKDEIVFTKADYDFNVYIVNNRFHLYPRMGTIYQNGRKLRHNLNHKLCYDDLMQIKGYAQFHLTDVIRERGSIEVYSTIPDEAFITFDDGIFSISKLETSNTIAKLEKGENGLEIHPPMRDWSISINNQPVDRIRRIQLNTDIIKINDRCFRLNEFCDLVEVPFDIDKLDVVDIKHYFNNGQLALDSVSSEIRRGELISVMGQSRCGKSTLIK
;
A
#
# COMPACT_ATOMS: atom_id res chain seq x y z
N MET A 1 20.82 33.47 -22.83
CA MET A 1 20.63 34.47 -21.77
C MET A 1 21.13 33.87 -20.45
N LYS A 2 22.33 34.26 -19.99
CA LYS A 2 22.95 33.72 -18.76
C LYS A 2 22.25 34.33 -17.54
N VAL A 3 21.57 33.50 -16.76
CA VAL A 3 20.97 33.92 -15.48
C VAL A 3 22.06 33.91 -14.42
N ARG A 4 22.32 35.09 -13.84
CA ARG A 4 23.18 35.30 -12.68
C ARG A 4 22.54 34.67 -11.45
N VAL A 5 23.24 33.74 -10.81
CA VAL A 5 22.96 33.33 -9.43
C VAL A 5 23.59 34.38 -8.51
N SER A 6 22.78 35.05 -7.69
CA SER A 6 23.29 35.93 -6.63
C SER A 6 23.91 35.10 -5.51
N PRO A 7 25.13 35.42 -5.03
CA PRO A 7 25.77 34.70 -3.95
C PRO A 7 25.42 35.38 -2.62
N ASN A 8 24.46 34.82 -1.87
CA ASN A 8 24.31 35.16 -0.44
C ASN A 8 23.41 34.15 0.34
N SER A 9 23.66 32.85 0.17
CA SER A 9 23.00 31.78 0.95
C SER A 9 23.98 30.76 1.57
N GLY A 10 25.29 30.93 1.40
CA GLY A 10 26.29 29.89 1.65
C GLY A 10 26.66 29.58 3.11
N SER A 11 26.43 30.49 4.07
CA SER A 11 26.80 30.27 5.48
C SER A 11 25.68 29.62 6.30
N ARG A 12 24.43 30.10 6.16
CA ARG A 12 23.25 29.49 6.81
C ARG A 12 22.96 28.08 6.30
N GLY A 13 23.14 27.80 5.02
CA GLY A 13 22.94 26.45 4.45
C GLY A 13 23.95 25.42 4.96
N LYS A 14 25.21 25.83 5.20
CA LYS A 14 26.26 24.96 5.75
C LYS A 14 26.10 24.71 7.25
N ALA A 15 25.80 25.75 8.04
CA ALA A 15 25.53 25.57 9.47
C ALA A 15 24.30 24.68 9.73
N ASN A 16 23.23 24.87 8.95
CA ASN A 16 22.05 24.02 9.04
C ASN A 16 22.32 22.57 8.61
N SER A 17 23.23 22.32 7.66
CA SER A 17 23.58 20.95 7.27
C SER A 17 24.45 20.25 8.32
N VAL A 18 25.34 20.98 9.00
CA VAL A 18 26.16 20.45 10.10
C VAL A 18 25.28 20.10 11.30
N ASN A 19 24.38 21.01 11.72
CA ASN A 19 23.46 20.74 12.81
C ASN A 19 22.53 19.57 12.49
N ARG A 20 22.00 19.50 11.25
CA ARG A 20 21.18 18.37 10.81
C ARG A 20 21.92 17.04 10.92
N LYS A 21 23.17 16.96 10.43
CA LYS A 21 23.98 15.74 10.55
C LYS A 21 24.20 15.33 12.00
N LYS A 22 24.48 16.31 12.88
CA LYS A 22 24.66 16.03 14.32
C LYS A 22 23.36 15.53 14.96
N THR A 23 22.21 16.10 14.63
CA THR A 23 20.92 15.61 15.14
C THR A 23 20.65 14.18 14.68
N ILE A 24 20.95 13.86 13.41
CA ILE A 24 20.82 12.50 12.88
C ILE A 24 21.74 11.52 13.64
N ASP A 25 23.02 11.88 13.85
CA ASP A 25 23.96 11.09 14.66
C ASP A 25 23.41 10.82 16.06
N MET A 26 22.88 11.84 16.73
CA MET A 26 22.33 11.73 18.08
C MET A 26 21.07 10.85 18.13
N VAL A 27 20.18 10.97 17.14
CA VAL A 27 18.99 10.09 17.04
C VAL A 27 19.41 8.64 16.82
N THR A 28 20.37 8.39 15.93
CA THR A 28 20.88 7.03 15.68
C THR A 28 21.55 6.45 16.91
N ARG A 29 22.35 7.25 17.65
CA ARG A 29 22.94 6.83 18.93
C ARG A 29 21.90 6.44 19.96
N LEU A 30 20.81 7.20 20.07
CA LEU A 30 19.70 6.85 20.96
C LEU A 30 19.08 5.50 20.57
N TYR A 31 18.77 5.27 19.30
CA TYR A 31 18.24 3.98 18.84
C TYR A 31 19.19 2.82 19.14
N VAL A 32 20.48 2.97 18.84
CA VAL A 32 21.50 1.94 19.09
C VAL A 32 21.62 1.66 20.59
N HIS A 33 21.65 2.70 21.43
CA HIS A 33 21.74 2.55 22.88
C HIS A 33 20.57 1.74 23.46
N ILE A 34 19.35 2.06 23.06
CA ILE A 34 18.15 1.39 23.58
C ILE A 34 18.16 -0.09 23.19
N ILE A 35 18.51 -0.43 21.95
CA ILE A 35 18.60 -1.83 21.52
C ILE A 35 19.74 -2.57 22.24
N GLN A 36 20.90 -1.93 22.45
CA GLN A 36 22.02 -2.53 23.19
C GLN A 36 21.72 -2.78 24.67
N SER A 37 20.83 -1.97 25.27
CA SER A 37 20.50 -2.07 26.70
C SER A 37 19.76 -3.37 27.06
N GLY A 38 19.31 -4.15 26.07
CA GLY A 38 18.40 -5.28 26.23
C GLY A 38 18.95 -6.70 25.99
N HIS A 39 20.23 -6.90 25.60
CA HIS A 39 20.94 -8.17 25.24
C HIS A 39 21.54 -8.13 23.80
N GLU A 40 22.09 -9.24 23.30
CA GLU A 40 22.59 -9.35 21.91
C GLU A 40 21.48 -8.99 20.92
N PHE A 41 21.82 -8.17 19.91
CA PHE A 41 20.89 -7.75 18.87
C PHE A 41 20.17 -8.94 18.22
N THR A 42 18.84 -8.90 18.13
CA THR A 42 18.13 -9.82 17.25
C THR A 42 18.21 -9.35 15.80
N ASP A 43 18.21 -10.28 14.84
CA ASP A 43 18.20 -9.96 13.41
C ASP A 43 16.96 -9.13 13.02
N GLN A 44 15.83 -9.32 13.71
CA GLN A 44 14.60 -8.57 13.51
C GLN A 44 14.73 -7.12 13.96
N GLU A 45 15.26 -6.83 15.14
CA GLU A 45 15.48 -5.47 15.63
C GLU A 45 16.44 -4.68 14.74
N ILE A 46 17.50 -5.34 14.26
CA ILE A 46 18.44 -4.76 13.29
C ILE A 46 17.72 -4.43 11.98
N SER A 47 16.92 -5.35 11.46
CA SER A 47 16.16 -5.15 10.22
C SER A 47 15.20 -3.97 10.33
N ILE A 48 14.44 -3.89 11.43
CA ILE A 48 13.52 -2.78 11.69
C ILE A 48 14.31 -1.48 11.84
N LEU A 49 15.42 -1.46 12.60
CA LEU A 49 16.26 -0.27 12.76
C LEU A 49 16.76 0.26 11.40
N TYR A 50 17.22 -0.62 10.51
CA TYR A 50 17.69 -0.19 9.20
C TYR A 50 16.55 0.33 8.32
N SER A 51 15.42 -0.37 8.28
CA SER A 51 14.21 0.09 7.59
C SER A 51 13.77 1.47 8.09
N LEU A 52 13.81 1.66 9.41
CA LEU A 52 13.45 2.88 10.09
C LEU A 52 14.40 4.04 9.74
N LEU A 53 15.71 3.85 9.87
CA LEU A 53 16.70 4.88 9.54
C LEU A 53 16.64 5.27 8.05
N LEU A 54 16.45 4.29 7.16
CA LEU A 54 16.24 4.53 5.72
C LEU A 54 14.97 5.36 5.47
N ASN A 55 13.89 5.09 6.19
CA ASN A 55 12.64 5.82 6.04
C ASN A 55 12.72 7.24 6.60
N LEU A 56 13.20 7.40 7.84
CA LEU A 56 13.31 8.67 8.57
C LEU A 56 14.28 9.63 7.87
N PHE A 57 15.42 9.13 7.39
CA PHE A 57 16.53 9.92 6.85
C PHE A 57 16.83 9.63 5.39
N ARG A 58 15.78 9.45 4.58
CA ARG A 58 15.90 8.94 3.20
C ARG A 58 16.84 9.73 2.27
N TYR A 59 16.97 11.05 2.48
CA TYR A 59 17.86 11.90 1.66
C TYR A 59 19.31 11.92 2.13
N VAL A 60 19.66 11.10 3.11
CA VAL A 60 21.01 11.00 3.65
C VAL A 60 21.71 9.82 2.99
N ASP A 61 22.76 10.14 2.24
CA ASP A 61 23.62 9.14 1.58
C ASP A 61 24.58 8.54 2.61
N VAL A 62 24.10 7.56 3.37
CA VAL A 62 24.83 6.84 4.43
C VAL A 62 24.56 5.34 4.32
N SER A 63 25.62 4.54 4.44
CA SER A 63 25.50 3.11 4.68
C SER A 63 25.13 2.89 6.15
N TRP A 64 23.83 2.72 6.43
CA TRP A 64 23.33 2.58 7.79
C TRP A 64 23.92 1.37 8.52
N GLU A 65 24.19 0.27 7.82
CA GLU A 65 24.85 -0.90 8.41
C GLU A 65 26.24 -0.57 8.95
N MET A 66 27.09 0.07 8.13
CA MET A 66 28.43 0.46 8.55
C MET A 66 28.39 1.50 9.67
N TYR A 67 27.48 2.47 9.55
CA TYR A 67 27.37 3.57 10.51
C TYR A 67 26.86 3.10 11.88
N VAL A 68 25.88 2.19 11.91
CA VAL A 68 25.41 1.59 13.16
C VAL A 68 26.52 0.76 13.82
N ARG A 69 27.32 0.00 13.05
CA ARG A 69 28.49 -0.72 13.60
C ARG A 69 29.51 0.23 14.23
N GLU A 70 29.83 1.34 13.57
CA GLU A 70 30.73 2.36 14.12
C GLU A 70 30.20 2.94 15.44
N ILE A 71 28.88 3.18 15.54
CA ILE A 71 28.26 3.67 16.79
C ILE A 71 28.36 2.61 17.89
N VAL A 72 28.07 1.35 17.58
CA VAL A 72 28.15 0.20 18.50
C VAL A 72 29.55 0.04 19.10
N GLU A 73 30.59 0.27 18.30
CA GLU A 73 31.99 0.21 18.71
C GLU A 73 32.47 1.48 19.43
N SER A 74 31.72 2.59 19.31
CA SER A 74 32.06 3.87 19.94
C SER A 74 31.54 3.97 21.38
N SER A 75 32.30 4.65 22.25
CA SER A 75 31.79 5.07 23.56
C SER A 75 31.17 6.45 23.46
N TYR A 76 30.02 6.64 24.12
CA TYR A 76 29.31 7.91 24.19
C TYR A 76 28.47 7.97 25.46
N ASP A 77 28.19 9.19 25.93
CA ASP A 77 27.33 9.43 27.08
C ASP A 77 25.87 9.58 26.61
N ILE A 78 24.99 8.72 27.11
CA ILE A 78 23.57 8.75 26.76
C ILE A 78 22.89 10.01 27.32
N ASP A 79 23.33 10.54 28.46
CA ASP A 79 22.73 11.73 29.04
C ASP A 79 23.01 12.96 28.17
N GLU A 80 24.21 13.06 27.59
CA GLU A 80 24.55 14.10 26.60
C GLU A 80 23.70 13.99 25.32
N VAL A 81 23.46 12.75 24.84
CA VAL A 81 22.60 12.50 23.68
C VAL A 81 21.17 12.97 23.97
N LEU A 82 20.61 12.56 25.11
CA LEU A 82 19.25 12.92 25.52
C LEU A 82 19.08 14.43 25.70
N ASP A 83 20.02 15.08 26.39
CA ASP A 83 20.01 16.54 26.57
C ASP A 83 20.06 17.26 25.21
N TYR A 84 20.95 16.82 24.32
CA TYR A 84 21.05 17.40 22.98
C TYR A 84 19.74 17.24 22.20
N LEU A 85 19.17 16.04 22.15
CA LEU A 85 17.93 15.78 21.43
C LEU A 85 16.75 16.56 22.01
N ASN A 86 16.67 16.69 23.34
CA ASN A 86 15.60 17.43 23.99
C ASN A 86 15.58 18.92 23.58
N HIS A 87 16.75 19.49 23.34
CA HIS A 87 16.93 20.88 22.88
C HIS A 87 16.72 21.09 21.38
N HIS A 88 16.96 20.08 20.54
CA HIS A 88 17.03 20.23 19.09
C HIS A 88 15.88 19.58 18.32
N LEU A 89 15.12 18.68 18.94
CA LEU A 89 13.94 18.07 18.33
C LEU A 89 12.68 18.85 18.67
N ASN A 90 11.79 18.96 17.69
CA ASN A 90 10.43 19.40 17.95
C ASN A 90 9.64 18.29 18.68
N HIS A 91 8.45 18.61 19.19
CA HIS A 91 7.69 17.65 19.98
C HIS A 91 7.18 16.46 19.16
N LEU A 92 6.83 16.67 17.89
CA LEU A 92 6.39 15.59 17.00
C LEU A 92 7.54 14.59 16.74
N ASP A 93 8.76 15.09 16.53
CA ASP A 93 9.94 14.25 16.34
C ASP A 93 10.19 13.39 17.59
N LYS A 94 10.02 13.95 18.80
CA LYS A 94 10.13 13.20 20.06
C LYS A 94 9.06 12.10 20.15
N VAL A 95 7.80 12.43 19.83
CA VAL A 95 6.70 11.44 19.80
C VAL A 95 7.01 10.31 18.82
N GLN A 96 7.52 10.63 17.62
CA GLN A 96 7.89 9.62 16.63
C GLN A 96 9.02 8.70 17.07
N ILE A 97 10.02 9.24 17.76
CA ILE A 97 11.09 8.41 18.35
C ILE A 97 10.51 7.40 19.34
N ILE A 98 9.62 7.84 20.23
CA ILE A 98 8.97 6.92 21.17
C ILE A 98 8.14 5.86 20.44
N LEU A 99 7.35 6.25 19.43
CA LEU A 99 6.56 5.31 18.63
C LEU A 99 7.43 4.27 17.94
N SER A 100 8.55 4.73 17.40
CA SER A 100 9.55 3.90 16.74
C SER A 100 10.13 2.87 17.69
N LEU A 101 10.50 3.29 18.90
CA LEU A 101 11.00 2.39 19.93
C LEU A 101 9.94 1.38 20.39
N ILE A 102 8.67 1.78 20.53
CA ILE A 102 7.57 0.87 20.87
C ILE A 102 7.35 -0.17 19.77
N VAL A 103 7.37 0.24 18.50
CA VAL A 103 7.21 -0.72 17.39
C VAL A 103 8.43 -1.65 17.30
N MET A 104 9.63 -1.15 17.57
CA MET A 104 10.87 -1.94 17.57
C MET A 104 10.95 -2.94 18.72
N ALA A 105 10.55 -2.55 19.92
CA ALA A 105 10.52 -3.42 21.10
C ALA A 105 9.44 -4.51 21.00
N LYS A 106 8.55 -4.44 20.01
CA LYS A 106 7.50 -5.43 19.80
C LYS A 106 8.09 -6.76 19.36
N LYS A 107 8.07 -7.76 20.25
CA LYS A 107 8.32 -9.18 19.91
C LYS A 107 7.01 -9.86 19.50
N GLU A 108 7.06 -11.10 19.01
CA GLU A 108 5.91 -11.77 18.36
C GLU A 108 4.60 -11.77 19.18
N GLN A 109 4.65 -11.70 20.52
CA GLN A 109 3.45 -11.70 21.35
C GLN A 109 3.43 -10.71 22.53
N ASP A 110 4.55 -10.32 23.13
CA ASP A 110 4.58 -9.48 24.34
C ASP A 110 5.77 -8.50 24.34
N TYR A 111 5.68 -7.49 25.21
CA TYR A 111 6.77 -6.56 25.53
C TYR A 111 7.49 -6.98 26.81
N ASP A 112 8.82 -6.81 26.86
CA ASP A 112 9.54 -7.00 28.12
C ASP A 112 9.29 -5.80 29.05
N ILE A 113 8.99 -6.07 30.32
CA ILE A 113 8.69 -5.04 31.34
C ILE A 113 9.84 -4.02 31.46
N SER A 114 11.10 -4.46 31.29
CA SER A 114 12.27 -3.59 31.27
C SER A 114 12.26 -2.62 30.09
N GLU A 115 11.85 -3.06 28.91
CA GLU A 115 11.74 -2.22 27.71
C GLU A 115 10.63 -1.18 27.88
N ILE A 116 9.46 -1.58 28.40
CA ILE A 116 8.37 -0.65 28.73
C ILE A 116 8.84 0.41 29.72
N THR A 117 9.54 0.00 30.78
CA THR A 117 10.04 0.92 31.81
C THR A 117 11.03 1.93 31.20
N HIS A 118 11.97 1.47 30.38
CA HIS A 118 12.92 2.33 29.67
C HIS A 118 12.21 3.33 28.74
N ILE A 119 11.18 2.89 27.99
CA ILE A 119 10.38 3.76 27.12
C ILE A 119 9.65 4.84 27.93
N LEU A 120 9.08 4.49 29.09
CA LEU A 120 8.39 5.45 29.96
C LEU A 120 9.36 6.46 30.60
N ASP A 121 10.56 6.03 30.97
CA ASP A 121 11.59 6.94 31.46
C ASP A 121 12.08 7.89 30.36
N LEU A 122 12.19 7.40 29.12
CA LEU A 122 12.50 8.25 27.97
C LEU A 122 11.39 9.26 27.68
N CYS A 123 10.11 8.88 27.83
CA CYS A 123 8.98 9.81 27.73
C CYS A 123 9.12 10.96 28.74
N ARG A 124 9.50 10.65 29.99
CA ARG A 124 9.75 11.67 31.03
C ARG A 124 10.90 12.60 30.64
N SER A 125 12.01 12.05 30.14
CA SER A 125 13.16 12.83 29.67
C SER A 125 12.81 13.78 28.52
N PHE A 126 11.90 13.37 27.64
CA PHE A 126 11.38 14.21 26.54
C PHE A 126 10.20 15.12 26.93
N GLY A 127 9.69 15.02 28.16
CA GLY A 127 8.52 15.78 28.61
C GLY A 127 7.24 15.37 27.88
N LEU A 128 7.10 14.09 27.55
CA LEU A 128 5.93 13.49 26.90
C LEU A 128 5.02 12.82 27.93
N ASP A 129 3.73 12.74 27.59
CA ASP A 129 2.74 12.01 28.38
C ASP A 129 2.84 10.49 28.09
N GLY A 130 3.34 9.73 29.06
CA GLY A 130 3.54 8.29 28.94
C GLY A 130 2.24 7.50 28.82
N ASP A 131 1.12 8.00 29.34
CA ASP A 131 -0.14 7.26 29.44
C ASP A 131 -0.71 6.90 28.05
N ALA A 132 -0.53 7.78 27.07
CA ALA A 132 -0.96 7.54 25.70
C ALA A 132 -0.15 6.43 25.01
N PHE A 133 1.13 6.28 25.36
CA PHE A 133 1.99 5.23 24.84
C PHE A 133 1.73 3.88 25.49
N ILE A 134 1.32 3.85 26.77
CA ILE A 134 0.85 2.63 27.42
C ILE A 134 -0.35 2.07 26.68
N GLN A 135 -1.31 2.90 26.26
CA GLN A 135 -2.46 2.45 25.48
C GLN A 135 -2.06 1.79 24.15
N LEU A 136 -1.02 2.31 23.49
CA LEU A 136 -0.47 1.71 22.27
C LEU A 136 0.20 0.36 22.55
N ILE A 137 0.98 0.25 23.62
CA ILE A 137 1.61 -1.00 24.06
C ILE A 137 0.53 -2.04 24.37
N SER A 138 -0.45 -1.71 25.21
CA SER A 138 -1.56 -2.61 25.55
C SER A 138 -2.37 -3.02 24.33
N HIS A 139 -2.55 -2.12 23.36
CA HIS A 139 -3.22 -2.45 22.10
C HIS A 139 -2.45 -3.53 21.31
N PHE A 140 -1.12 -3.48 21.28
CA PHE A 140 -0.32 -4.48 20.60
C PHE A 140 -0.31 -5.85 21.31
N GLU A 141 -0.37 -5.88 22.64
CA GLU A 141 -0.48 -7.11 23.44
C GLU A 141 -1.88 -7.74 23.33
N GLU A 142 -2.92 -6.94 23.56
CA GLU A 142 -4.30 -7.43 23.65
C GLU A 142 -5.00 -7.56 22.27
N ARG A 143 -4.39 -7.03 21.21
CA ARG A 143 -4.97 -6.96 19.84
C ARG A 143 -6.39 -6.38 19.81
N THR A 144 -6.61 -5.33 20.61
CA THR A 144 -7.93 -4.69 20.72
C THR A 144 -8.25 -3.89 19.45
N PHE A 145 -9.53 -3.80 19.06
CA PHE A 145 -9.96 -2.97 17.92
C PHE A 145 -10.26 -1.51 18.30
N THR A 146 -9.85 -1.08 19.50
CA THR A 146 -10.05 0.30 19.93
C THR A 146 -9.06 1.24 19.23
N PRO A 147 -9.50 2.38 18.68
CA PRO A 147 -8.60 3.31 18.01
C PRO A 147 -7.53 3.77 18.99
N VAL A 148 -6.27 3.50 18.68
CA VAL A 148 -5.15 4.01 19.46
C VAL A 148 -4.88 5.45 19.06
N ALA A 149 -4.79 6.32 20.07
CA ALA A 149 -4.64 7.75 19.90
C ALA A 149 -3.50 8.26 20.78
N VAL A 150 -2.45 8.80 20.16
CA VAL A 150 -1.32 9.42 20.86
C VAL A 150 -1.37 10.93 20.66
N PRO A 151 -1.69 11.72 21.70
CA PRO A 151 -1.63 13.17 21.62
C PRO A 151 -0.20 13.62 21.40
N TYR A 152 0.01 14.51 20.43
CA TYR A 152 1.31 15.17 20.23
C TYR A 152 1.26 16.66 20.57
N GLY A 153 0.13 17.16 21.10
CA GLY A 153 0.01 18.44 21.83
C GLY A 153 0.30 19.75 21.09
N GLN A 154 0.92 19.71 19.91
CA GLN A 154 1.34 20.85 19.11
C GLN A 154 0.53 20.93 17.81
N ASN A 155 0.60 22.08 17.14
CA ASN A 155 0.02 22.23 15.81
C ASN A 155 0.81 21.36 14.81
N ILE A 156 0.08 20.63 13.97
CA ILE A 156 0.62 19.74 12.92
C ILE A 156 1.68 20.40 12.02
N SER A 157 1.69 21.72 11.88
CA SER A 157 2.69 22.47 11.11
C SER A 157 4.12 22.27 11.62
N SER A 158 4.30 21.70 12.82
CA SER A 158 5.58 21.19 13.31
C SER A 158 6.23 20.20 12.34
N VAL A 159 5.44 19.44 11.56
CA VAL A 159 5.93 18.56 10.48
C VAL A 159 6.89 19.28 9.52
N PHE A 160 6.62 20.55 9.18
CA PHE A 160 7.49 21.29 8.26
C PHE A 160 8.86 21.63 8.86
N GLY A 161 8.98 21.56 10.18
CA GLY A 161 10.24 21.69 10.92
C GLY A 161 10.82 20.36 11.40
N SER A 162 10.25 19.22 10.99
CA SER A 162 10.73 17.89 11.36
C SER A 162 12.11 17.61 10.76
N ILE A 163 12.94 16.91 11.54
CA ILE A 163 14.19 16.33 11.04
C ILE A 163 13.92 15.13 10.11
N PHE A 164 12.76 14.48 10.29
CA PHE A 164 12.33 13.28 9.61
C PHE A 164 11.65 13.57 8.27
N THR A 165 11.64 12.58 7.40
CA THR A 165 11.23 12.70 5.99
C THR A 165 10.28 11.60 5.53
N ASP A 166 9.78 10.82 6.47
CA ASP A 166 8.87 9.69 6.29
C ASP A 166 7.40 10.11 6.31
N TYR A 167 7.08 11.30 5.81
CA TYR A 167 5.72 11.82 5.81
C TYR A 167 5.13 12.01 4.40
N VAL A 168 3.84 11.71 4.27
CA VAL A 168 3.01 12.13 3.14
C VAL A 168 1.98 13.16 3.63
N LEU A 169 1.93 14.33 3.00
CA LEU A 169 1.09 15.43 3.44
C LEU A 169 -0.18 15.48 2.61
N PHE A 170 -1.32 15.61 3.28
CA PHE A 170 -2.64 15.69 2.68
C PHE A 170 -3.23 17.09 2.91
N GLY A 171 -3.83 17.68 1.88
CA GLY A 171 -4.48 18.98 2.01
C GLY A 171 -4.67 19.69 0.67
N ARG A 172 -5.08 20.96 0.71
CA ARG A 172 -5.30 21.76 -0.50
C ARG A 172 -4.03 22.47 -1.00
N ASP A 173 -3.09 22.74 -0.11
CA ASP A 173 -1.94 23.60 -0.39
C ASP A 173 -0.94 22.96 -1.36
N ASN A 174 -0.14 23.81 -2.00
CA ASN A 174 0.90 23.39 -2.93
C ASN A 174 2.07 22.68 -2.25
N SER A 175 2.17 22.71 -0.92
CA SER A 175 3.14 21.93 -0.14
C SER A 175 2.70 20.47 0.04
N CYS A 176 1.41 20.17 -0.13
CA CYS A 176 0.90 18.82 0.06
C CYS A 176 1.29 17.87 -1.10
N HIS A 177 1.47 16.60 -0.75
CA HIS A 177 1.73 15.50 -1.67
C HIS A 177 0.41 15.00 -2.25
N VAL A 178 -0.55 14.69 -1.38
CA VAL A 178 -1.92 14.32 -1.73
C VAL A 178 -2.79 15.58 -1.69
N ARG A 179 -3.37 15.95 -2.84
CA ARG A 179 -4.03 17.25 -3.00
C ARG A 179 -5.52 17.14 -3.28
N PHE A 180 -6.26 18.06 -2.69
CA PHE A 180 -7.71 18.21 -2.87
C PHE A 180 -8.06 19.59 -3.44
N ARG A 181 -9.15 19.70 -4.20
CA ARG A 181 -9.72 20.98 -4.67
C ARG A 181 -10.83 21.50 -3.78
N GLN A 182 -11.57 20.60 -3.18
CA GLN A 182 -12.71 20.88 -2.33
C GLN A 182 -12.38 21.88 -1.24
N VAL A 183 -13.18 22.95 -1.16
CA VAL A 183 -12.96 24.07 -0.24
C VAL A 183 -13.14 23.65 1.22
N GLN A 184 -13.87 22.56 1.46
CA GLN A 184 -14.05 21.96 2.77
C GLN A 184 -12.76 21.34 3.33
N VAL A 185 -11.78 20.98 2.48
CA VAL A 185 -10.49 20.46 2.92
C VAL A 185 -9.55 21.64 3.22
N SER A 186 -8.88 21.57 4.36
CA SER A 186 -7.96 22.60 4.85
C SER A 186 -6.70 22.67 3.99
N GLY A 187 -5.95 23.77 4.13
CA GLY A 187 -4.67 23.95 3.41
C GLY A 187 -3.72 22.78 3.67
N PHE A 188 -3.62 22.40 4.94
CA PHE A 188 -2.99 21.17 5.41
C PHE A 188 -3.99 20.48 6.34
N GLU A 189 -4.31 19.22 6.05
CA GLU A 189 -5.44 18.51 6.66
C GLU A 189 -4.96 17.41 7.61
N MET A 190 -3.95 16.65 7.16
CA MET A 190 -3.29 15.60 7.91
C MET A 190 -1.94 15.24 7.29
N PHE A 191 -1.13 14.48 8.03
CA PHE A 191 -0.01 13.72 7.47
C PHE A 191 -0.19 12.23 7.72
N LEU A 192 0.40 11.43 6.84
CA LEU A 192 0.57 10.00 6.96
C LEU A 192 2.06 9.71 7.17
N THR A 193 2.38 8.87 8.14
CA THR A 193 3.76 8.44 8.45
C THR A 193 3.77 6.93 8.65
N SER A 194 4.93 6.29 8.53
CA SER A 194 5.04 4.86 8.80
C SER A 194 6.18 4.54 9.74
N VAL A 195 5.97 3.52 10.56
CA VAL A 195 7.02 2.89 11.36
C VAL A 195 6.94 1.41 11.04
N ASP A 196 7.99 0.87 10.42
CA ASP A 196 7.95 -0.45 9.78
C ASP A 196 6.75 -0.55 8.81
N ASN A 197 5.92 -1.59 8.93
CA ASN A 197 4.70 -1.79 8.13
C ASN A 197 3.45 -1.15 8.76
N MET A 198 3.57 -0.38 9.83
CA MET A 198 2.43 0.26 10.49
C MET A 198 2.26 1.70 10.01
N LEU A 199 1.03 2.06 9.64
CA LEU A 199 0.69 3.42 9.23
C LEU A 199 0.08 4.21 10.37
N PHE A 200 0.48 5.47 10.47
CA PHE A 200 -0.04 6.41 11.44
C PHE A 200 -0.50 7.70 10.77
N ILE A 201 -1.63 8.23 11.23
CA ILE A 201 -2.24 9.46 10.72
C ILE A 201 -2.23 10.53 11.80
N GLY A 202 -1.59 11.66 11.51
CA GLY A 202 -1.63 12.85 12.35
C GLY A 202 -2.58 13.89 11.79
N THR A 203 -3.50 14.39 12.61
CA THR A 203 -4.55 15.33 12.20
C THR A 203 -4.27 16.77 12.62
N ASP A 204 -4.65 17.75 11.79
CA ASP A 204 -4.53 19.18 12.15
C ASP A 204 -5.63 19.60 13.14
N SER A 205 -5.40 20.73 13.81
CA SER A 205 -6.33 21.58 14.56
C SER A 205 -7.69 21.87 13.91
N THR A 206 -7.83 21.68 12.59
CA THR A 206 -9.09 21.91 11.86
C THR A 206 -9.60 20.70 11.08
N SER A 207 -9.03 19.52 11.33
CA SER A 207 -9.26 18.31 10.56
C SER A 207 -10.74 17.88 10.52
N LYS A 208 -11.16 17.49 9.32
CA LYS A 208 -12.43 16.86 8.96
C LYS A 208 -12.20 15.43 8.46
N VAL A 209 -11.04 14.87 8.82
CA VAL A 209 -10.70 13.48 8.52
C VAL A 209 -11.58 12.57 9.37
N GLU A 210 -12.10 11.51 8.76
CA GLU A 210 -12.89 10.50 9.43
C GLU A 210 -12.25 9.13 9.23
N ILE A 211 -12.24 8.29 10.26
CA ILE A 211 -11.93 6.85 10.15
C ILE A 211 -13.20 6.09 10.50
N ASN A 212 -13.65 5.20 9.62
CA ASN A 212 -14.87 4.40 9.79
C ASN A 212 -16.09 5.27 10.15
N SER A 213 -16.26 6.40 9.44
CA SER A 213 -17.30 7.43 9.68
C SER A 213 -17.21 8.15 11.04
N ARG A 214 -16.10 8.00 11.76
CA ARG A 214 -15.86 8.68 13.04
C ARG A 214 -14.84 9.78 12.83
N ARG A 215 -15.26 11.02 13.10
CA ARG A 215 -14.38 12.18 12.98
C ARG A 215 -13.23 12.10 13.98
N LEU A 216 -12.02 12.29 13.47
CA LEU A 216 -10.81 12.28 14.29
C LEU A 216 -10.71 13.57 15.09
N GLN A 217 -10.18 13.45 16.31
CA GLN A 217 -9.79 14.61 17.10
C GLN A 217 -8.50 15.20 16.53
N THR A 218 -8.23 16.45 16.88
CA THR A 218 -7.14 17.23 16.33
C THR A 218 -5.87 17.09 17.16
N ASN A 219 -4.69 17.20 16.54
CA ASN A 219 -3.39 17.10 17.20
C ASN A 219 -3.16 15.73 17.88
N ILE A 220 -3.74 14.68 17.31
CA ILE A 220 -3.60 13.30 17.72
C ILE A 220 -3.03 12.49 16.56
N LEU A 221 -2.16 11.55 16.89
CA LEU A 221 -1.69 10.51 15.99
C LEU A 221 -2.51 9.24 16.19
N TYR A 222 -3.09 8.72 15.12
CA TYR A 222 -3.90 7.51 15.11
C TYR A 222 -3.17 6.38 14.41
N LEU A 223 -3.17 5.18 14.99
CA LEU A 223 -2.78 3.95 14.27
C LEU A 223 -3.89 3.60 13.27
N VAL A 224 -3.50 3.21 12.05
CA VAL A 224 -4.41 2.76 10.99
C VAL A 224 -4.40 1.24 10.91
N HIS A 225 -5.56 0.62 11.01
CA HIS A 225 -5.73 -0.82 10.83
C HIS A 225 -6.07 -1.19 9.38
N ASP A 226 -5.84 -2.46 9.02
CA ASP A 226 -6.10 -2.96 7.65
C ASP A 226 -7.57 -2.83 7.22
N THR A 227 -8.48 -2.90 8.19
CA THR A 227 -9.93 -2.78 7.98
C THR A 227 -10.42 -1.33 7.96
N ASP A 228 -9.56 -0.36 8.31
CA ASP A 228 -9.97 1.02 8.43
C ASP A 228 -10.22 1.66 7.07
N GLN A 229 -11.28 2.47 7.01
CA GLN A 229 -11.59 3.34 5.89
C GLN A 229 -11.47 4.79 6.32
N LEU A 230 -10.50 5.48 5.73
CA LEU A 230 -10.25 6.89 5.92
C LEU A 230 -11.06 7.69 4.91
N ALA A 231 -11.76 8.74 5.34
CA ALA A 231 -12.46 9.66 4.45
C ALA A 231 -11.95 11.10 4.60
N ILE A 232 -11.64 11.73 3.47
CA ILE A 232 -11.17 13.12 3.40
C ILE A 232 -11.84 13.80 2.21
N GLY A 233 -12.58 14.89 2.43
CA GLY A 233 -13.23 15.61 1.34
C GLY A 233 -14.12 14.68 0.47
N GLY A 234 -14.85 13.76 1.10
CA GLY A 234 -15.70 12.80 0.39
C GLY A 234 -14.96 11.75 -0.44
N VAL A 235 -13.63 11.69 -0.39
CA VAL A 235 -12.83 10.61 -0.98
C VAL A 235 -12.50 9.59 0.09
N SER A 236 -12.70 8.31 -0.21
CA SER A 236 -12.41 7.19 0.69
C SER A 236 -11.09 6.53 0.34
N PHE A 237 -10.29 6.20 1.35
CA PHE A 237 -9.02 5.50 1.26
C PHE A 237 -9.07 4.28 2.19
N ASP A 238 -8.88 3.10 1.64
CA ASP A 238 -8.62 1.89 2.42
C ASP A 238 -7.12 1.81 2.79
N SER A 239 -6.77 0.94 3.74
CA SER A 239 -5.38 0.74 4.17
C SER A 239 -4.43 0.43 3.00
N SER A 240 -4.85 -0.40 2.04
CA SER A 240 -4.05 -0.75 0.86
C SER A 240 -3.68 0.47 0.01
N ILE A 241 -4.63 1.37 -0.23
CA ILE A 241 -4.39 2.63 -0.95
C ILE A 241 -3.44 3.53 -0.15
N LEU A 242 -3.60 3.63 1.17
CA LEU A 242 -2.71 4.44 2.01
C LEU A 242 -1.26 3.92 1.98
N HIS A 243 -1.07 2.60 2.03
CA HIS A 243 0.23 1.96 1.85
C HIS A 243 0.83 2.29 0.49
N LYS A 244 0.07 2.13 -0.60
CA LYS A 244 0.54 2.47 -1.95
C LYS A 244 0.90 3.95 -2.08
N ILE A 245 0.10 4.86 -1.53
CA ILE A 245 0.40 6.30 -1.50
C ILE A 245 1.70 6.55 -0.73
N PHE A 246 1.88 5.86 0.40
CA PHE A 246 3.11 5.98 1.17
C PHE A 246 4.31 5.48 0.38
N GLU A 247 4.29 4.26 -0.14
CA GLU A 247 5.38 3.64 -0.91
C GLU A 247 5.73 4.43 -2.18
N THR A 248 4.73 4.98 -2.88
CA THR A 248 4.91 5.71 -4.15
C THR A 248 5.34 7.17 -3.98
N ARG A 249 5.60 7.64 -2.74
CA ARG A 249 5.93 9.05 -2.42
C ARG A 249 7.14 9.64 -3.14
N GLU A 250 8.00 8.82 -3.73
CA GLU A 250 9.16 9.26 -4.53
C GLU A 250 9.24 8.64 -5.92
N ILE A 251 8.24 7.84 -6.28
CA ILE A 251 8.24 7.17 -7.57
C ILE A 251 7.86 8.20 -8.64
N LYS A 252 8.64 8.18 -9.72
CA LYS A 252 8.22 8.74 -11.00
C LYS A 252 7.65 7.60 -11.81
N ASP A 253 6.39 7.71 -12.13
CA ASP A 253 5.66 6.67 -12.84
C ASP A 253 4.85 7.29 -13.98
N GLU A 254 4.57 6.48 -14.98
CA GLU A 254 3.75 6.82 -16.12
C GLU A 254 2.81 5.66 -16.42
N ILE A 255 1.52 5.97 -16.36
CA ILE A 255 0.45 5.03 -16.71
C ILE A 255 -0.07 5.43 -18.08
N VAL A 256 0.00 4.51 -19.03
CA VAL A 256 -0.39 4.74 -20.42
C VAL A 256 -1.78 4.15 -20.66
N PHE A 257 -2.71 4.98 -21.13
CA PHE A 257 -4.07 4.61 -21.48
C PHE A 257 -4.27 4.78 -22.98
N THR A 258 -4.29 3.69 -23.74
CA THR A 258 -4.35 3.76 -25.21
C THR A 258 -5.39 2.78 -25.78
N LYS A 259 -6.42 3.33 -26.42
CA LYS A 259 -7.41 2.58 -27.22
C LYS A 259 -7.67 3.28 -28.55
N ALA A 260 -8.46 2.65 -29.42
CA ALA A 260 -8.82 3.24 -30.71
C ALA A 260 -9.56 4.59 -30.59
N ASP A 261 -10.23 4.86 -29.47
CA ASP A 261 -11.08 6.02 -29.22
C ASP A 261 -10.50 7.03 -28.21
N TYR A 262 -9.40 6.70 -27.51
CA TYR A 262 -8.67 7.63 -26.64
C TYR A 262 -7.20 7.27 -26.52
N ASP A 263 -6.37 8.27 -26.24
CA ASP A 263 -4.95 8.09 -25.98
C ASP A 263 -4.50 9.16 -24.99
N PHE A 264 -4.09 8.76 -23.80
CA PHE A 264 -3.61 9.68 -22.77
C PHE A 264 -2.67 9.00 -21.78
N ASN A 265 -1.84 9.80 -21.11
CA ASN A 265 -0.98 9.32 -20.04
C ASN A 265 -1.34 9.99 -18.72
N VAL A 266 -1.18 9.24 -17.64
CA VAL A 266 -1.18 9.77 -16.27
C VAL A 266 0.24 9.66 -15.73
N TYR A 267 0.87 10.80 -15.54
CA TYR A 267 2.20 10.92 -14.93
C TYR A 267 2.05 11.11 -13.43
N ILE A 268 2.91 10.43 -12.67
CA ILE A 268 2.98 10.52 -11.22
C ILE A 268 4.38 11.03 -10.86
N VAL A 269 4.44 12.09 -10.07
CA VAL A 269 5.69 12.58 -9.49
C VAL A 269 5.43 12.98 -8.05
N ASN A 270 6.01 12.25 -7.10
CA ASN A 270 5.86 12.49 -5.66
C ASN A 270 4.38 12.59 -5.22
N ASN A 271 3.59 11.57 -5.57
CA ASN A 271 2.13 11.53 -5.38
C ASN A 271 1.33 12.64 -6.09
N ARG A 272 1.93 13.37 -7.03
CA ARG A 272 1.22 14.36 -7.86
C ARG A 272 0.90 13.78 -9.21
N PHE A 273 -0.38 13.80 -9.53
CA PHE A 273 -0.92 13.22 -10.75
C PHE A 273 -1.15 14.29 -11.81
N HIS A 274 -0.79 13.93 -13.02
CA HIS A 274 -0.80 14.81 -14.19
C HIS A 274 -1.35 14.02 -15.37
N LEU A 275 -2.40 14.52 -16.02
CA LEU A 275 -3.01 13.85 -17.16
C LEU A 275 -2.68 14.60 -18.45
N TYR A 276 -2.21 13.85 -19.44
CA TYR A 276 -1.84 14.37 -20.76
C TYR A 276 -2.63 13.65 -21.86
N PRO A 277 -3.74 14.25 -22.34
CA PRO A 277 -4.56 13.65 -23.38
C PRO A 277 -4.02 13.97 -24.76
N ARG A 278 -3.68 12.94 -25.54
CA ARG A 278 -3.31 13.03 -26.96
C ARG A 278 -4.54 12.91 -27.84
N MET A 279 -5.42 11.95 -27.57
CA MET A 279 -6.64 11.66 -28.33
C MET A 279 -7.83 11.35 -27.40
N GLY A 280 -9.06 11.40 -27.93
CA GLY A 280 -10.28 11.09 -27.19
C GLY A 280 -10.84 12.26 -26.38
N THR A 281 -12.12 12.19 -25.99
CA THR A 281 -12.73 13.26 -25.17
C THR A 281 -12.69 12.86 -23.70
N ILE A 282 -11.85 13.52 -22.91
CA ILE A 282 -11.72 13.30 -21.46
C ILE A 282 -12.28 14.50 -20.72
N TYR A 283 -12.99 14.26 -19.62
CA TYR A 283 -13.53 15.26 -18.72
C TYR A 283 -12.88 15.14 -17.34
N GLN A 284 -12.64 16.29 -16.72
CA GLN A 284 -12.26 16.43 -15.32
C GLN A 284 -13.33 17.29 -14.65
N ASN A 285 -14.02 16.74 -13.66
CA ASN A 285 -15.15 17.39 -12.98
C ASN A 285 -16.20 17.94 -13.95
N GLY A 286 -16.56 17.12 -14.95
CA GLY A 286 -17.52 17.46 -16.01
C GLY A 286 -17.01 18.45 -17.07
N ARG A 287 -15.78 18.97 -16.94
CA ARG A 287 -15.19 19.90 -17.92
C ARG A 287 -14.28 19.16 -18.89
N LYS A 288 -14.53 19.35 -20.20
CA LYS A 288 -13.72 18.73 -21.26
C LYS A 288 -12.28 19.25 -21.19
N LEU A 289 -11.33 18.32 -21.16
CA LEU A 289 -9.90 18.58 -21.21
C LEU A 289 -9.45 18.90 -22.63
N ARG A 290 -8.42 19.75 -22.73
CA ARG A 290 -7.77 20.11 -23.99
C ARG A 290 -6.65 19.13 -24.30
N HIS A 291 -6.54 18.75 -25.57
CA HIS A 291 -5.47 17.88 -26.04
C HIS A 291 -4.09 18.53 -25.94
N ASN A 292 -3.06 17.70 -25.84
CA ASN A 292 -1.64 18.07 -25.86
C ASN A 292 -1.26 19.11 -24.80
N LEU A 293 -1.96 19.09 -23.67
CA LEU A 293 -1.69 19.93 -22.52
C LEU A 293 -1.66 19.07 -21.26
N ASN A 294 -0.75 19.40 -20.34
CA ASN A 294 -0.67 18.73 -19.05
C ASN A 294 -1.71 19.33 -18.08
N HIS A 295 -2.63 18.49 -17.60
CA HIS A 295 -3.66 18.85 -16.63
C HIS A 295 -3.32 18.28 -15.26
N LYS A 296 -3.27 19.14 -14.25
CA LYS A 296 -3.05 18.71 -12.86
C LYS A 296 -4.30 18.01 -12.34
N LEU A 297 -4.12 16.84 -11.75
CA LEU A 297 -5.17 16.10 -11.06
C LEU A 297 -5.04 16.26 -9.54
N CYS A 298 -6.17 16.25 -8.86
CA CYS A 298 -6.33 16.20 -7.41
C CYS A 298 -7.11 14.91 -7.06
N TYR A 299 -6.97 14.43 -5.84
CA TYR A 299 -7.53 13.14 -5.41
C TYR A 299 -9.06 13.12 -5.33
N ASP A 300 -9.67 14.29 -5.20
CA ASP A 300 -11.11 14.52 -5.28
C ASP A 300 -11.61 14.89 -6.68
N ASP A 301 -10.74 14.84 -7.69
CA ASP A 301 -11.19 15.00 -9.07
C ASP A 301 -11.95 13.75 -9.53
N LEU A 302 -13.05 14.01 -10.23
CA LEU A 302 -13.84 13.00 -10.92
C LEU A 302 -13.48 13.01 -12.40
N MET A 303 -12.89 11.93 -12.86
CA MET A 303 -12.42 11.76 -14.23
C MET A 303 -13.43 10.98 -15.05
N GLN A 304 -13.53 11.30 -16.34
CA GLN A 304 -14.41 10.57 -17.25
C GLN A 304 -13.87 10.58 -18.68
N ILE A 305 -13.83 9.43 -19.33
CA ILE A 305 -13.64 9.35 -20.78
C ILE A 305 -15.04 9.33 -21.42
N LYS A 306 -15.27 10.05 -22.51
CA LYS A 306 -16.58 10.10 -23.18
C LYS A 306 -17.03 8.69 -23.57
N GLY A 307 -18.23 8.30 -23.10
CA GLY A 307 -18.77 6.96 -23.34
C GLY A 307 -18.37 5.93 -22.27
N TYR A 308 -17.69 6.35 -21.21
CA TYR A 308 -17.23 5.48 -20.14
C TYR A 308 -17.67 5.96 -18.75
N ALA A 309 -17.61 5.05 -17.79
CA ALA A 309 -17.89 5.34 -16.39
C ALA A 309 -16.91 6.38 -15.82
N GLN A 310 -17.37 7.10 -14.79
CA GLN A 310 -16.53 8.03 -14.06
C GLN A 310 -15.65 7.27 -13.07
N PHE A 311 -14.45 7.78 -12.81
CA PHE A 311 -13.48 7.18 -11.91
C PHE A 311 -12.67 8.25 -11.17
N HIS A 312 -12.08 7.86 -10.05
CA HIS A 312 -11.21 8.68 -9.20
C HIS A 312 -9.75 8.26 -9.31
N LEU A 313 -8.83 9.10 -8.80
CA LEU A 313 -7.42 8.75 -8.71
C LEU A 313 -7.16 7.55 -7.80
N THR A 314 -8.00 7.34 -6.78
CA THR A 314 -7.93 6.17 -5.90
C THR A 314 -8.10 4.86 -6.67
N ASP A 315 -8.96 4.84 -7.69
CA ASP A 315 -9.17 3.67 -8.54
C ASP A 315 -7.92 3.40 -9.38
N VAL A 316 -7.29 4.46 -9.90
CA VAL A 316 -6.02 4.37 -10.66
C VAL A 316 -4.89 3.81 -9.78
N ILE A 317 -4.80 4.23 -8.51
CA ILE A 317 -3.80 3.72 -7.56
C ILE A 317 -4.09 2.26 -7.19
N ARG A 318 -5.35 1.93 -6.91
CA ARG A 318 -5.76 0.57 -6.55
C ARG A 318 -5.41 -0.40 -7.66
N GLU A 319 -5.80 -0.07 -8.88
CA GLU A 319 -5.66 -0.93 -10.05
C GLU A 319 -4.33 -0.78 -10.78
N ARG A 320 -3.33 -0.07 -10.23
CA ARG A 320 -2.07 0.21 -10.94
C ARG A 320 -1.38 -1.04 -11.54
N GLY A 321 -1.47 -2.18 -10.85
CA GLY A 321 -0.88 -3.46 -11.27
C GLY A 321 -1.75 -4.24 -12.28
N SER A 322 -3.03 -3.90 -12.42
CA SER A 322 -4.01 -4.52 -13.31
C SER A 322 -4.41 -3.61 -14.48
N ILE A 323 -4.06 -2.32 -14.44
CA ILE A 323 -4.18 -1.40 -15.57
C ILE A 323 -3.14 -1.79 -16.62
N GLU A 324 -3.51 -2.76 -17.45
CA GLU A 324 -2.97 -2.87 -18.79
C GLU A 324 -3.56 -1.73 -19.65
N VAL A 325 -2.98 -1.50 -20.83
CA VAL A 325 -3.27 -0.36 -21.76
C VAL A 325 -4.76 -0.24 -22.15
N TYR A 326 -5.60 -1.18 -21.73
CA TYR A 326 -7.01 -1.26 -22.05
C TYR A 326 -7.80 -1.28 -20.74
N SER A 327 -8.59 -0.23 -20.45
CA SER A 327 -9.45 -0.30 -19.27
C SER A 327 -10.71 0.59 -19.36
N THR A 328 -11.91 -0.02 -19.45
CA THR A 328 -13.25 0.48 -19.00
C THR A 328 -14.40 -0.37 -19.59
N ILE A 329 -15.44 -0.62 -18.78
CA ILE A 329 -16.64 -1.44 -19.08
C ILE A 329 -17.49 -0.81 -20.21
N PRO A 330 -17.65 -1.48 -21.37
CA PRO A 330 -18.47 -0.97 -22.47
C PRO A 330 -19.97 -1.30 -22.26
N ASP A 331 -20.86 -0.52 -22.90
CA ASP A 331 -22.31 -0.81 -22.91
C ASP A 331 -22.62 -2.17 -23.56
N GLU A 332 -21.80 -2.54 -24.54
CA GLU A 332 -21.81 -3.84 -25.22
C GLU A 332 -20.35 -4.26 -25.50
N ALA A 333 -20.04 -5.52 -25.20
CA ALA A 333 -18.77 -6.15 -25.47
C ALA A 333 -18.98 -7.58 -25.97
N PHE A 334 -17.92 -8.17 -26.51
CA PHE A 334 -17.92 -9.51 -27.07
C PHE A 334 -16.68 -10.23 -26.58
N ILE A 335 -16.85 -11.40 -25.98
CA ILE A 335 -15.75 -12.33 -25.74
C ILE A 335 -15.38 -12.93 -27.10
N THR A 336 -14.13 -12.77 -27.52
CA THR A 336 -13.62 -13.27 -28.80
C THR A 336 -12.48 -14.25 -28.58
N PHE A 337 -12.33 -15.21 -29.50
CA PHE A 337 -11.19 -16.13 -29.53
C PHE A 337 -10.49 -16.08 -30.88
N ASP A 338 -9.28 -15.56 -30.88
CA ASP A 338 -8.45 -15.39 -32.09
C ASP A 338 -7.03 -15.87 -31.80
N ASP A 339 -6.43 -16.61 -32.73
CA ASP A 339 -5.07 -17.17 -32.62
C ASP A 339 -4.74 -17.86 -31.27
N GLY A 340 -5.71 -18.55 -30.65
CA GLY A 340 -5.52 -19.27 -29.38
C GLY A 340 -5.67 -18.41 -28.12
N ILE A 341 -6.01 -17.13 -28.26
CA ILE A 341 -6.10 -16.14 -27.18
C ILE A 341 -7.55 -15.71 -27.00
N PHE A 342 -7.99 -15.63 -25.73
CA PHE A 342 -9.27 -15.05 -25.37
C PHE A 342 -9.12 -13.57 -25.06
N SER A 343 -10.05 -12.75 -25.55
CA SER A 343 -10.02 -11.30 -25.35
C SER A 343 -11.43 -10.70 -25.39
N ILE A 344 -11.52 -9.40 -25.10
CA ILE A 344 -12.76 -8.64 -25.13
C ILE A 344 -12.72 -7.61 -26.27
N SER A 345 -13.75 -7.62 -27.11
CA SER A 345 -13.93 -6.73 -28.26
C SER A 345 -15.21 -5.89 -28.09
N LYS A 346 -15.23 -4.67 -28.65
CA LYS A 346 -16.48 -3.87 -28.80
C LYS A 346 -17.24 -4.19 -30.08
N LEU A 347 -16.61 -4.88 -31.03
CA LEU A 347 -17.21 -5.24 -32.30
C LEU A 347 -17.46 -6.74 -32.33
N GLU A 348 -18.67 -7.11 -32.73
CA GLU A 348 -18.99 -8.49 -33.05
C GLU A 348 -18.18 -8.89 -34.29
N THR A 349 -17.40 -9.96 -34.17
CA THR A 349 -16.64 -10.55 -35.27
C THR A 349 -17.06 -12.01 -35.49
N SER A 350 -16.56 -12.64 -36.55
CA SER A 350 -16.74 -14.09 -36.77
C SER A 350 -16.14 -14.95 -35.65
N ASN A 351 -15.24 -14.38 -34.85
CA ASN A 351 -14.52 -15.05 -33.76
C ASN A 351 -15.20 -14.82 -32.40
N THR A 352 -16.42 -14.26 -32.40
CA THR A 352 -17.19 -14.01 -31.19
C THR A 352 -17.68 -15.32 -30.58
N ILE A 353 -17.56 -15.41 -29.26
CA ILE A 353 -17.97 -16.56 -28.45
C ILE A 353 -19.19 -16.22 -27.61
N ALA A 354 -19.24 -15.03 -27.03
CA ALA A 354 -20.38 -14.58 -26.23
C ALA A 354 -20.46 -13.06 -26.21
N LYS A 355 -21.69 -12.55 -26.03
CA LYS A 355 -21.95 -11.13 -25.85
C LYS A 355 -22.02 -10.77 -24.37
N LEU A 356 -21.46 -9.62 -24.01
CA LEU A 356 -21.58 -8.95 -22.73
C LEU A 356 -22.36 -7.66 -22.94
N GLU A 357 -23.32 -7.37 -22.06
CA GLU A 357 -24.18 -6.20 -22.19
C GLU A 357 -24.46 -5.60 -20.82
N LYS A 358 -24.54 -4.27 -20.77
CA LYS A 358 -24.87 -3.56 -19.54
C LYS A 358 -26.39 -3.52 -19.34
N GLY A 359 -26.89 -4.33 -18.41
CA GLY A 359 -28.28 -4.32 -17.95
C GLY A 359 -28.55 -3.27 -16.86
N GLU A 360 -29.81 -3.15 -16.43
CA GLU A 360 -30.24 -2.19 -15.39
C GLU A 360 -29.51 -2.37 -14.06
N ASN A 361 -29.08 -3.61 -13.76
CA ASN A 361 -28.46 -3.98 -12.49
C ASN A 361 -26.98 -4.37 -12.61
N GLY A 362 -26.32 -4.15 -13.74
CA GLY A 362 -24.89 -4.46 -13.91
C GLY A 362 -24.58 -5.11 -15.24
N LEU A 363 -23.38 -5.70 -15.36
CA LEU A 363 -22.98 -6.41 -16.57
C LEU A 363 -23.66 -7.79 -16.63
N GLU A 364 -24.12 -8.16 -17.82
CA GLU A 364 -24.78 -9.42 -18.10
C GLU A 364 -24.05 -10.13 -19.25
N ILE A 365 -23.90 -11.45 -19.15
CA ILE A 365 -23.41 -12.31 -20.22
C ILE A 365 -24.57 -13.02 -20.89
N HIS A 366 -24.55 -13.05 -22.21
CA HIS A 366 -25.50 -13.80 -23.04
C HIS A 366 -25.04 -15.25 -23.21
N PRO A 367 -25.95 -16.18 -23.56
CA PRO A 367 -25.57 -17.55 -23.92
C PRO A 367 -24.49 -17.59 -24.99
N PRO A 368 -23.55 -18.55 -24.92
CA PRO A 368 -22.48 -18.65 -25.89
C PRO A 368 -23.02 -18.96 -27.30
N MET A 369 -22.28 -18.51 -28.31
CA MET A 369 -22.46 -18.90 -29.70
C MET A 369 -22.19 -20.42 -29.85
N ARG A 370 -22.67 -21.00 -30.96
CA ARG A 370 -22.58 -22.45 -31.21
C ARG A 370 -21.14 -22.94 -31.05
N ASP A 371 -20.99 -24.13 -30.47
CA ASP A 371 -19.73 -24.86 -30.22
C ASP A 371 -18.86 -24.39 -29.05
N TRP A 372 -19.33 -23.42 -28.24
CA TRP A 372 -18.63 -22.98 -27.03
C TRP A 372 -19.37 -23.34 -25.74
N SER A 373 -18.61 -23.73 -24.72
CA SER A 373 -19.12 -23.96 -23.37
C SER A 373 -18.66 -22.85 -22.43
N ILE A 374 -19.60 -22.11 -21.84
CA ILE A 374 -19.32 -21.09 -20.82
C ILE A 374 -20.10 -21.43 -19.56
N SER A 375 -19.44 -21.34 -18.42
CA SER A 375 -20.09 -21.37 -17.10
C SER A 375 -19.59 -20.23 -16.22
N ILE A 376 -20.47 -19.69 -15.38
CA ILE A 376 -20.12 -18.74 -14.33
C ILE A 376 -20.26 -19.45 -12.99
N ASN A 377 -19.20 -19.47 -12.17
CA ASN A 377 -19.17 -20.14 -10.87
C ASN A 377 -19.71 -21.58 -10.95
N ASN A 378 -19.23 -22.34 -11.94
CA ASN A 378 -19.65 -23.72 -12.27
C ASN A 378 -21.11 -23.89 -12.71
N GLN A 379 -21.85 -22.82 -12.96
CA GLN A 379 -23.20 -22.88 -13.53
C GLN A 379 -23.17 -22.54 -15.03
N PRO A 380 -23.71 -23.39 -15.92
CA PRO A 380 -23.71 -23.12 -17.36
C PRO A 380 -24.51 -21.85 -17.69
N VAL A 381 -24.01 -21.10 -18.69
CA VAL A 381 -24.67 -19.90 -19.22
C VAL A 381 -25.61 -20.33 -20.35
N ASP A 382 -26.79 -20.83 -19.99
CA ASP A 382 -27.87 -21.25 -20.90
C ASP A 382 -28.89 -20.15 -21.20
N ARG A 383 -28.89 -19.09 -20.40
CA ARG A 383 -29.69 -17.87 -20.52
C ARG A 383 -28.84 -16.66 -20.13
N ILE A 384 -29.36 -15.45 -20.37
CA ILE A 384 -28.71 -14.21 -19.90
C ILE A 384 -28.50 -14.29 -18.38
N ARG A 385 -27.27 -14.05 -17.94
CA ARG A 385 -26.87 -14.08 -16.52
C ARG A 385 -26.09 -12.84 -16.16
N ARG A 386 -26.40 -12.27 -15.00
CA ARG A 386 -25.60 -11.20 -14.41
C ARG A 386 -24.22 -11.74 -14.02
N ILE A 387 -23.21 -10.93 -14.24
CA ILE A 387 -21.85 -11.16 -13.78
C ILE A 387 -21.39 -10.04 -12.86
N GLN A 388 -20.74 -10.43 -11.76
CA GLN A 388 -20.05 -9.52 -10.87
C GLN A 388 -18.58 -9.43 -11.28
N LEU A 389 -18.15 -8.22 -11.62
CA LEU A 389 -16.77 -7.92 -11.93
C LEU A 389 -15.88 -8.19 -10.71
N ASN A 390 -14.63 -8.54 -10.96
CA ASN A 390 -13.61 -8.87 -9.96
C ASN A 390 -13.90 -10.08 -9.07
N THR A 391 -15.10 -10.69 -9.11
CA THR A 391 -15.47 -11.80 -8.22
C THR A 391 -15.77 -13.09 -8.97
N ASP A 392 -16.66 -13.02 -9.96
CA ASP A 392 -17.17 -14.21 -10.63
C ASP A 392 -16.10 -14.89 -11.52
N ILE A 393 -16.06 -16.23 -11.47
CA ILE A 393 -15.19 -17.06 -12.30
C ILE A 393 -15.95 -17.47 -13.54
N ILE A 394 -15.47 -17.05 -14.70
CA ILE A 394 -15.96 -17.47 -16.01
C ILE A 394 -15.08 -18.63 -16.50
N LYS A 395 -15.64 -19.83 -16.61
CA LYS A 395 -14.97 -20.96 -17.23
C LYS A 395 -15.42 -21.08 -18.69
N ILE A 396 -14.49 -20.93 -19.62
CA ILE A 396 -14.70 -21.11 -21.06
C ILE A 396 -13.95 -22.37 -21.49
N ASN A 397 -14.68 -23.42 -21.85
CA ASN A 397 -14.15 -24.78 -22.00
C ASN A 397 -13.38 -25.22 -20.73
N ASP A 398 -12.06 -25.33 -20.77
CA ASP A 398 -11.22 -25.77 -19.64
C ASP A 398 -10.37 -24.65 -19.01
N ARG A 399 -10.52 -23.40 -19.44
CA ARG A 399 -9.76 -22.24 -18.91
C ARG A 399 -10.65 -21.36 -18.05
N CYS A 400 -10.08 -20.86 -16.95
CA CYS A 400 -10.77 -20.01 -15.99
C CYS A 400 -10.35 -18.56 -16.17
N PHE A 401 -11.33 -17.67 -16.16
CA PHE A 401 -11.15 -16.25 -16.34
C PHE A 401 -11.96 -15.47 -15.31
N ARG A 402 -11.65 -14.19 -15.20
CA ARG A 402 -12.43 -13.20 -14.46
C ARG A 402 -12.50 -11.94 -15.32
N LEU A 403 -13.64 -11.26 -15.27
CA LEU A 403 -13.71 -9.90 -15.81
C LEU A 403 -13.30 -8.92 -14.72
N ASN A 404 -12.29 -8.09 -14.99
CA ASN A 404 -11.90 -7.04 -14.05
C ASN A 404 -12.91 -5.87 -14.04
N GLU A 405 -12.70 -4.87 -13.18
CA GLU A 405 -13.49 -3.62 -13.11
C GLU A 405 -13.52 -2.81 -14.42
N PHE A 406 -12.73 -3.22 -15.40
CA PHE A 406 -12.57 -2.60 -16.69
C PHE A 406 -13.07 -3.44 -17.87
N CYS A 407 -13.72 -4.57 -17.59
CA CYS A 407 -14.18 -5.57 -18.56
C CYS A 407 -13.08 -6.20 -19.42
N ASP A 408 -11.86 -6.34 -18.90
CA ASP A 408 -10.86 -7.20 -19.54
C ASP A 408 -11.00 -8.62 -19.00
N LEU A 409 -10.83 -9.59 -19.89
CA LEU A 409 -10.87 -11.00 -19.56
C LEU A 409 -9.47 -11.44 -19.10
N VAL A 410 -9.30 -11.58 -17.80
CA VAL A 410 -8.03 -11.97 -17.18
C VAL A 410 -8.07 -13.47 -16.88
N GLU A 411 -7.09 -14.21 -17.40
CA GLU A 411 -6.95 -15.62 -17.06
C GLU A 411 -6.55 -15.76 -15.59
N VAL A 412 -7.33 -16.53 -14.84
CA VAL A 412 -7.07 -16.79 -13.43
C VAL A 412 -6.27 -18.09 -13.36
N PRO A 413 -4.98 -18.06 -13.02
CA PRO A 413 -4.26 -19.29 -12.70
C PRO A 413 -5.00 -19.94 -11.52
N PHE A 414 -5.25 -21.24 -11.61
CA PHE A 414 -5.98 -21.96 -10.57
C PHE A 414 -5.25 -21.83 -9.24
N ASP A 415 -5.85 -21.07 -8.31
CA ASP A 415 -5.47 -21.08 -6.90
C ASP A 415 -6.08 -22.34 -6.28
N ILE A 416 -5.23 -23.34 -6.06
CA ILE A 416 -5.63 -24.57 -5.35
C ILE A 416 -5.61 -24.26 -3.86
N ASP A 417 -6.76 -23.84 -3.33
CA ASP A 417 -6.93 -23.66 -1.88
C ASP A 417 -6.88 -25.01 -1.14
N LYS A 418 -7.29 -26.09 -1.83
CA LYS A 418 -7.39 -27.45 -1.29
C LYS A 418 -7.11 -28.50 -2.37
N LEU A 419 -6.22 -29.44 -2.08
CA LEU A 419 -5.96 -30.64 -2.88
C LEU A 419 -6.40 -31.89 -2.09
N ASP A 420 -7.44 -32.56 -2.58
CA ASP A 420 -7.91 -33.84 -2.04
C ASP A 420 -7.37 -34.98 -2.90
N VAL A 421 -6.44 -35.74 -2.32
CA VAL A 421 -5.93 -37.01 -2.84
C VAL A 421 -6.77 -38.12 -2.25
N VAL A 422 -7.44 -38.92 -3.07
CA VAL A 422 -8.32 -40.00 -2.59
C VAL A 422 -7.99 -41.31 -3.31
N ASP A 423 -7.67 -42.33 -2.52
CA ASP A 423 -7.47 -43.72 -2.94
C ASP A 423 -6.49 -43.91 -4.11
N ILE A 424 -5.37 -43.15 -4.13
CA ILE A 424 -4.38 -43.30 -5.20
C ILE A 424 -3.67 -44.66 -5.08
N LYS A 425 -3.74 -45.41 -6.19
CA LYS A 425 -2.99 -46.64 -6.43
C LYS A 425 -2.08 -46.48 -7.63
N HIS A 426 -0.84 -46.91 -7.51
CA HIS A 426 0.10 -46.92 -8.63
C HIS A 426 0.86 -48.24 -8.68
N TYR A 427 0.98 -48.79 -9.88
CA TYR A 427 1.79 -49.98 -10.17
C TYR A 427 2.91 -49.59 -11.13
N PHE A 428 4.13 -50.03 -10.86
CA PHE A 428 5.22 -49.92 -11.82
C PHE A 428 4.98 -50.85 -13.02
N ASN A 429 5.70 -50.62 -14.13
CA ASN A 429 5.60 -51.43 -15.35
C ASN A 429 5.87 -52.93 -15.15
N ASN A 430 6.50 -53.31 -14.04
CA ASN A 430 6.73 -54.71 -13.64
C ASN A 430 5.57 -55.32 -12.84
N GLY A 431 4.45 -54.61 -12.66
CA GLY A 431 3.29 -55.03 -11.87
C GLY A 431 3.45 -54.86 -10.36
N GLN A 432 4.56 -54.31 -9.87
CA GLN A 432 4.78 -54.08 -8.45
C GLN A 432 3.99 -52.86 -7.97
N LEU A 433 3.24 -53.02 -6.88
CA LEU A 433 2.49 -51.94 -6.23
C LEU A 433 3.46 -50.93 -5.60
N ALA A 434 3.33 -49.67 -6.00
CA ALA A 434 4.18 -48.56 -5.59
C ALA A 434 3.48 -47.61 -4.61
N LEU A 435 2.16 -47.42 -4.78
CA LEU A 435 1.28 -46.68 -3.89
C LEU A 435 0.02 -47.52 -3.70
N ASP A 436 -0.42 -47.66 -2.45
CA ASP A 436 -1.60 -48.46 -2.09
C ASP A 436 -2.62 -47.58 -1.36
N SER A 437 -3.71 -47.25 -2.04
CA SER A 437 -4.86 -46.55 -1.45
C SER A 437 -4.51 -45.26 -0.68
N VAL A 438 -3.53 -44.50 -1.17
CA VAL A 438 -3.08 -43.28 -0.46
C VAL A 438 -4.13 -42.20 -0.58
N SER A 439 -4.58 -41.67 0.56
CA SER A 439 -5.50 -40.53 0.64
C SER A 439 -4.94 -39.44 1.55
N SER A 440 -5.03 -38.18 1.14
CA SER A 440 -4.56 -37.03 1.91
C SER A 440 -5.33 -35.78 1.51
N GLU A 441 -5.54 -34.88 2.46
CA GLU A 441 -6.03 -33.52 2.23
C GLU A 441 -4.85 -32.56 2.43
N ILE A 442 -4.67 -31.61 1.52
CA ILE A 442 -3.59 -30.61 1.56
C ILE A 442 -4.22 -29.23 1.36
N ARG A 443 -3.93 -28.28 2.25
CA ARG A 443 -4.44 -26.91 2.16
C ARG A 443 -3.36 -25.92 1.76
N ARG A 444 -3.77 -24.82 1.14
CA ARG A 444 -2.88 -23.72 0.76
C ARG A 444 -2.18 -23.12 2.00
N GLY A 445 -0.88 -22.89 1.87
CA GLY A 445 -0.03 -22.35 2.94
C GLY A 445 0.51 -23.39 3.91
N GLU A 446 0.13 -24.67 3.78
CA GLU A 446 0.68 -25.74 4.60
C GLU A 446 2.09 -26.14 4.12
N LEU A 447 3.04 -26.16 5.05
CA LEU A 447 4.35 -26.76 4.83
C LEU A 447 4.25 -28.27 5.06
N ILE A 448 4.36 -29.06 3.99
CA ILE A 448 4.22 -30.52 4.06
C ILE A 448 5.57 -31.20 3.92
N SER A 449 5.85 -32.13 4.84
CA SER A 449 7.01 -33.01 4.78
C SER A 449 6.58 -34.46 4.59
N VAL A 450 7.02 -35.09 3.50
CA VAL A 450 6.77 -36.52 3.21
C VAL A 450 7.97 -37.33 3.66
N MET A 451 7.81 -38.10 4.75
CA MET A 451 8.88 -38.91 5.34
C MET A 451 8.56 -40.40 5.27
N GLY A 452 9.59 -41.24 5.32
CA GLY A 452 9.45 -42.70 5.26
C GLY A 452 10.72 -43.40 4.78
N GLN A 453 10.76 -44.72 4.89
CA GLN A 453 11.91 -45.54 4.52
C GLN A 453 12.30 -45.38 3.04
N SER A 454 13.57 -45.64 2.69
CA SER A 454 13.98 -45.64 1.30
C SER A 454 13.14 -46.64 0.48
N ARG A 455 12.72 -46.25 -0.73
CA ARG A 455 11.85 -47.03 -1.64
C ARG A 455 10.39 -47.27 -1.19
N CYS A 456 9.86 -46.52 -0.22
CA CYS A 456 8.44 -46.62 0.18
C CYS A 456 7.46 -45.80 -0.70
N GLY A 457 7.83 -45.44 -1.94
CA GLY A 457 6.92 -44.72 -2.86
C GLY A 457 6.87 -43.20 -2.73
N LYS A 458 7.64 -42.54 -1.85
CA LYS A 458 7.60 -41.07 -1.65
C LYS A 458 7.77 -40.25 -2.93
N SER A 459 8.82 -40.53 -3.70
CA SER A 459 9.06 -39.82 -4.97
C SER A 459 8.04 -40.18 -6.04
N THR A 460 7.35 -41.32 -5.90
CA THR A 460 6.23 -41.73 -6.77
C THR A 460 4.94 -41.02 -6.38
N LEU A 461 4.75 -40.69 -5.11
CA LEU A 461 3.60 -39.90 -4.62
C LEU A 461 3.72 -38.41 -4.98
N ILE A 462 4.96 -37.89 -5.02
CA ILE A 462 5.24 -36.48 -5.35
C ILE A 462 5.16 -36.22 -6.87
N LYS A 463 5.41 -37.24 -7.68
CA LYS A 463 5.31 -37.17 -9.15
C LYS A 463 3.88 -37.49 -9.58
#